data_AF-A0AAW9BQ15-F1
#
_entry.id   AF-A0AAW9BQ15-F1
#
_cell.length_a   1.000
_cell.length_b   1.000
_cell.length_c   1.000
_cell.angle_alpha   90.00
_cell.angle_beta   90.00
_cell.angle_gamma   90.00
#
_symmetry.space_group_name_H-M   'P 1'
#
loop_
_entity.id
_entity.type
_entity.pdbx_description
1 polymer ?
#
loop_
_entity_poly.entity_id
_entity_poly.type
_entity_poly.pdbx_seq_one_letter_code
_entity_poly.pdbx_strand_id
1 'polypeptide(L)'
;MLEQGADPIGADGQDLQSISQYGRLNLVGALTATPSEPPPPPPLVVKAPEALSISINNSIVSLTWNYSGDQGAIAGFRVERESWNAKRNRWQSLSSWDVLDPTATAFEDSSANGEVHYRVGSIQQSDGSLFWSGWSDNITVAGSGGGKGGGKGGGKPNK
;
A
#
# COMPACT_ATOMS: atom_id res chain seq x y z
N MET A 1 65.93 14.13 -8.34
CA MET A 1 66.30 12.71 -8.11
C MET A 1 66.39 12.51 -6.61
N LEU A 2 65.53 11.61 -6.09
CA LEU A 2 65.46 10.95 -4.78
C LEU A 2 65.69 11.80 -3.51
N GLU A 3 64.65 12.18 -2.77
CA GLU A 3 63.76 11.37 -1.90
C GLU A 3 64.39 10.96 -0.55
N GLN A 4 63.71 11.47 0.49
CA GLN A 4 63.50 10.89 1.81
C GLN A 4 64.70 10.91 2.77
N GLY A 5 64.82 12.04 3.46
CA GLY A 5 65.49 12.11 4.77
C GLY A 5 64.77 11.18 5.75
N ALA A 6 65.50 10.20 6.25
CA ALA A 6 65.10 9.44 7.42
C ALA A 6 65.38 10.31 8.66
N ASP A 7 64.33 10.84 9.27
CA ASP A 7 64.37 11.32 10.66
C ASP A 7 63.43 10.42 11.49
N PRO A 8 63.98 9.51 12.32
CA PRO A 8 63.20 8.78 13.30
C PRO A 8 62.86 9.74 14.45
N ILE A 9 61.91 10.65 14.23
CA ILE A 9 61.34 11.44 15.31
C ILE A 9 60.44 10.51 16.13
N GLY A 10 61.05 9.95 17.18
CA GLY A 10 60.42 9.87 18.49
C GLY A 10 59.21 8.96 18.57
N ALA A 11 59.42 7.66 18.39
CA ALA A 11 58.80 6.73 19.31
C ALA A 11 59.36 7.05 20.70
N ASP A 12 58.67 7.91 21.47
CA ASP A 12 58.67 7.93 22.94
C ASP A 12 57.70 9.02 23.44
N GLY A 13 56.53 8.54 23.86
CA GLY A 13 55.74 9.11 24.97
C GLY A 13 55.49 10.61 24.97
N GLN A 14 54.56 11.09 24.13
CA GLN A 14 53.79 12.28 24.52
C GLN A 14 52.74 11.85 25.55
N ASP A 15 53.18 11.78 26.80
CA ASP A 15 52.34 11.65 28.00
C ASP A 15 51.40 12.87 28.06
N LEU A 16 50.24 12.76 27.42
CA LEU A 16 49.18 13.78 27.47
C LEU A 16 48.47 13.72 28.85
N GLN A 17 49.22 13.95 29.93
CA GLN A 17 48.66 14.28 31.25
C GLN A 17 48.15 15.72 31.19
N SER A 18 46.96 15.93 30.66
CA SER A 18 46.26 17.21 30.80
C SER A 18 45.89 17.39 32.28
N ILE A 19 46.72 18.12 33.04
CA ILE A 19 46.41 18.53 34.40
C ILE A 19 45.44 19.71 34.30
N SER A 20 44.15 19.48 34.49
CA SER A 20 43.23 20.55 34.84
C SER A 20 43.34 20.79 36.36
N GLN A 21 43.08 22.03 36.79
CA GLN A 21 43.13 22.47 38.20
C GLN A 21 42.21 21.69 39.17
N TYR A 22 41.49 20.68 38.69
CA TYR A 22 40.57 19.81 39.44
C TYR A 22 40.90 18.31 39.36
N GLY A 23 42.09 17.93 38.87
CA GLY A 23 42.56 16.54 38.88
C GLY A 23 42.65 15.88 37.50
N ARG A 24 43.32 14.73 37.44
CA ARG A 24 43.63 13.99 36.21
C ARG A 24 42.35 13.56 35.47
N LEU A 25 42.16 14.05 34.25
CA LEU A 25 41.13 13.56 33.34
C LEU A 25 41.61 12.23 32.73
N ASN A 26 41.03 11.11 33.15
CA ASN A 26 41.31 9.80 32.56
C ASN A 26 40.69 9.71 31.16
N LEU A 27 41.38 10.24 30.14
CA LEU A 27 40.95 10.16 28.74
C LEU A 27 40.95 8.73 28.18
N VAL A 28 41.68 7.82 28.83
CA VAL A 28 41.79 6.40 28.43
C VAL A 28 40.46 5.65 28.56
N GLY A 29 39.57 6.06 29.48
CA GLY A 29 38.26 5.43 29.65
C GLY A 29 37.18 5.91 28.68
N ALA A 30 37.39 7.05 28.01
CA ALA A 30 36.39 7.69 27.16
C ALA A 30 36.45 7.25 25.68
N LEU A 31 37.51 6.55 25.26
CA LEU A 31 37.75 6.19 23.85
C LEU A 31 37.29 4.78 23.46
N THR A 32 36.81 3.97 24.41
CA THR A 32 36.46 2.55 24.16
C THR A 32 34.98 2.23 24.25
N ALA A 33 34.14 3.21 24.58
CA ALA A 33 32.69 3.04 24.54
C ALA A 33 32.18 3.37 23.12
N THR A 34 32.30 2.43 22.18
CA THR A 34 31.41 2.46 21.02
C THR A 34 30.00 2.20 21.55
N PRO A 35 29.03 3.13 21.40
CA PRO A 35 27.65 2.80 21.68
C PRO A 35 27.30 1.63 20.77
N SER A 36 26.95 0.48 21.34
CA SER A 36 26.34 -0.59 20.54
C SER A 36 25.00 -0.04 20.07
N GLU A 37 24.91 0.29 18.79
CA GLU A 37 23.64 0.69 18.19
C GLU A 37 22.66 -0.48 18.34
N PRO A 38 21.41 -0.24 18.79
CA PRO A 38 20.41 -1.29 18.82
C PRO A 38 20.21 -1.87 17.40
N PRO A 39 19.90 -3.17 17.27
CA PRO A 39 19.63 -3.75 15.97
C PRO A 39 18.47 -3.01 15.29
N PRO A 40 18.49 -2.89 13.94
CA PRO A 40 17.41 -2.23 13.22
C PRO A 40 16.08 -2.96 13.46
N PRO A 41 14.95 -2.22 13.44
CA PRO A 41 13.63 -2.83 13.57
C PRO A 41 13.37 -3.81 12.41
N PRO A 42 12.53 -4.84 12.62
CA PRO A 42 12.15 -5.76 11.55
C PRO A 42 11.41 -5.01 10.43
N PRO A 43 11.53 -5.47 9.17
CA PRO A 43 10.81 -4.88 8.05
C PRO A 43 9.30 -5.10 8.22
N LEU A 44 8.52 -4.07 7.90
CA LEU A 44 7.06 -4.19 7.86
C LEU A 44 6.61 -4.91 6.57
N VAL A 45 5.59 -5.74 6.70
CA VAL A 45 5.05 -6.59 5.63
C VAL A 45 3.71 -6.04 5.14
N VAL A 46 3.63 -5.72 3.86
CA VAL A 46 2.38 -5.39 3.18
C VAL A 46 1.79 -6.67 2.55
N LYS A 47 0.48 -6.85 2.69
CA LYS A 47 -0.27 -7.97 2.09
C LYS A 47 -1.46 -7.48 1.29
N ALA A 48 -1.99 -8.31 0.41
CA ALA A 48 -3.30 -8.03 -0.18
C ALA A 48 -4.42 -8.18 0.86
N PRO A 49 -5.52 -7.41 0.75
CA PRO A 49 -6.74 -7.68 1.50
C PRO A 49 -7.31 -9.07 1.21
N GLU A 50 -7.86 -9.70 2.24
CA GLU A 50 -8.37 -11.07 2.22
C GLU A 50 -9.86 -11.10 2.61
N ALA A 51 -10.52 -12.23 2.38
CA ALA A 51 -11.93 -12.45 2.74
C ALA A 51 -12.90 -11.37 2.22
N LEU A 52 -12.65 -10.84 1.02
CA LEU A 52 -13.53 -9.86 0.37
C LEU A 52 -14.94 -10.44 0.24
N SER A 53 -15.90 -9.78 0.88
CA SER A 53 -17.30 -10.14 0.88
C SER A 53 -18.13 -8.96 0.38
N ILE A 54 -19.18 -9.27 -0.38
CA ILE A 54 -20.03 -8.27 -1.02
C ILE A 54 -21.47 -8.53 -0.63
N SER A 55 -22.19 -7.48 -0.28
CA SER A 55 -23.63 -7.49 -0.03
C SER A 55 -24.31 -6.34 -0.75
N ILE A 56 -25.58 -6.49 -1.10
CA ILE A 56 -26.37 -5.48 -1.80
C ILE A 56 -27.56 -5.09 -0.93
N ASN A 57 -27.70 -3.81 -0.64
CA ASN A 57 -28.84 -3.23 0.05
C ASN A 57 -29.40 -2.07 -0.77
N ASN A 58 -30.62 -2.18 -1.30
CA ASN A 58 -31.30 -1.09 -2.01
C ASN A 58 -30.45 -0.42 -3.11
N SER A 59 -29.74 -1.22 -3.92
CA SER A 59 -28.80 -0.79 -4.97
C SER A 59 -27.48 -0.17 -4.50
N ILE A 60 -27.22 -0.13 -3.19
CA ILE A 60 -25.91 0.15 -2.62
C ILE A 60 -25.18 -1.18 -2.47
N VAL A 61 -23.94 -1.24 -2.97
CA VAL A 61 -23.05 -2.39 -2.81
C VAL A 61 -22.13 -2.11 -1.64
N SER A 62 -22.22 -2.93 -0.59
CA SER A 62 -21.32 -2.85 0.56
C SER A 62 -20.26 -3.95 0.45
N LEU A 63 -19.00 -3.54 0.44
CA LEU A 63 -17.82 -4.40 0.44
C LEU A 63 -17.24 -4.46 1.84
N THR A 64 -16.83 -5.64 2.29
CA THR A 64 -16.08 -5.82 3.54
C THR A 64 -14.88 -6.71 3.30
N TRP A 65 -13.76 -6.44 3.95
CA TRP A 65 -12.53 -7.23 3.83
C TRP A 65 -11.76 -7.28 5.16
N ASN A 66 -10.83 -8.23 5.24
CA ASN A 66 -9.87 -8.33 6.33
C ASN A 66 -8.46 -7.96 5.83
N TYR A 67 -7.64 -7.46 6.75
CA TYR A 67 -6.23 -7.18 6.49
C TYR A 67 -5.37 -7.85 7.57
N SER A 68 -4.40 -8.66 7.13
CA SER A 68 -3.53 -9.48 8.00
C SER A 68 -2.05 -9.11 7.88
N GLY A 69 -1.74 -7.98 7.23
CA GLY A 69 -0.40 -7.40 7.14
C GLY A 69 -0.11 -6.41 8.28
N ASP A 70 1.04 -5.77 8.20
CA ASP A 70 1.42 -4.73 9.17
C ASP A 70 0.68 -3.43 8.86
N GLN A 71 -0.17 -3.02 9.81
CA GLN A 71 -1.03 -1.84 9.65
C GLN A 71 -0.25 -0.54 9.39
N GLY A 72 0.93 -0.40 10.00
CA GLY A 72 1.83 0.74 9.80
C GLY A 72 2.60 0.72 8.47
N ALA A 73 2.39 -0.31 7.64
CA ALA A 73 3.03 -0.43 6.34
C ALA A 73 2.17 0.14 5.19
N ILE A 74 0.91 0.48 5.46
CA ILE A 74 -0.06 0.91 4.44
C ILE A 74 -0.60 2.31 4.71
N ALA A 75 -0.84 3.06 3.63
CA ALA A 75 -1.48 4.37 3.67
C ALA A 75 -3.02 4.29 3.61
N GLY A 76 -3.57 3.12 3.25
CA GLY A 76 -4.99 2.93 3.01
C GLY A 76 -5.25 1.77 2.06
N PHE A 77 -6.44 1.78 1.48
CA PHE A 77 -6.88 0.81 0.48
C PHE A 77 -7.34 1.49 -0.80
N ARG A 78 -7.25 0.80 -1.92
CA ARG A 78 -7.89 1.16 -3.19
C ARG A 78 -8.94 0.13 -3.53
N VAL A 79 -10.15 0.57 -3.81
CA VAL A 79 -11.23 -0.27 -4.31
C VAL A 79 -11.35 -0.07 -5.81
N GLU A 80 -11.47 -1.16 -6.55
CA GLU A 80 -11.74 -1.13 -7.98
C GLU A 80 -12.99 -1.93 -8.33
N ARG A 81 -13.71 -1.42 -9.33
CA ARG A 81 -14.88 -2.06 -9.92
C ARG A 81 -14.76 -2.06 -11.42
N GLU A 82 -15.04 -3.19 -12.06
CA GLU A 82 -15.39 -3.20 -13.49
C GLU A 82 -16.83 -3.63 -13.70
N SER A 83 -17.38 -3.21 -14.84
CA SER A 83 -18.74 -3.51 -15.25
C SER A 83 -18.76 -4.29 -16.55
N TRP A 84 -19.66 -5.25 -16.64
CA TRP A 84 -19.86 -6.04 -17.84
C TRP A 84 -20.53 -5.21 -18.94
N ASN A 85 -19.96 -5.22 -20.14
CA ASN A 85 -20.62 -4.68 -21.33
C ASN A 85 -21.23 -5.81 -22.15
N ALA A 86 -22.53 -6.02 -21.97
CA ALA A 86 -23.29 -7.02 -22.71
C ALA A 86 -23.25 -6.82 -24.24
N LYS A 87 -23.14 -5.58 -24.75
CA LYS A 87 -23.07 -5.31 -26.20
C LYS A 87 -21.75 -5.76 -26.81
N ARG A 88 -20.66 -5.70 -26.02
CA ARG A 88 -19.31 -6.06 -26.47
C ARG A 88 -18.81 -7.38 -25.90
N ASN A 89 -19.63 -8.04 -25.08
CA ASN A 89 -19.33 -9.31 -24.43
C ASN A 89 -17.96 -9.33 -23.72
N ARG A 90 -17.69 -8.28 -22.92
CA ARG A 90 -16.42 -8.11 -22.18
C ARG A 90 -16.56 -7.20 -20.97
N TRP A 91 -15.68 -7.40 -20.00
CA TRP A 91 -15.44 -6.46 -18.90
C TRP A 91 -14.85 -5.14 -19.41
N GLN A 92 -15.31 -4.03 -18.84
CA GLN A 92 -14.83 -2.68 -19.12
C GLN A 92 -15.29 -1.71 -18.02
N SER A 93 -15.09 -0.41 -18.21
CA SER A 93 -15.58 0.64 -17.31
C SER A 93 -15.02 0.52 -15.89
N LEU A 94 -13.69 0.47 -15.79
CA LEU A 94 -12.99 0.49 -14.51
C LEU A 94 -13.29 1.79 -13.74
N SER A 95 -13.72 1.64 -12.51
CA SER A 95 -13.90 2.71 -11.53
C SER A 95 -12.99 2.43 -10.34
N SER A 96 -12.34 3.46 -9.78
CA SER A 96 -11.36 3.31 -8.70
C SER A 96 -11.59 4.36 -7.62
N TRP A 97 -11.47 3.97 -6.34
CA TRP A 97 -11.62 4.84 -5.19
C TRP A 97 -10.52 4.56 -4.16
N ASP A 98 -9.93 5.61 -3.60
CA ASP A 98 -9.01 5.51 -2.46
C ASP A 98 -9.74 5.69 -1.15
N VAL A 99 -9.47 4.78 -0.21
CA VAL A 99 -9.89 4.83 1.18
C VAL A 99 -8.63 5.08 2.00
N LEU A 100 -8.35 6.35 2.29
CA LEU A 100 -7.11 6.82 2.96
C LEU A 100 -7.14 6.63 4.49
N ASP A 101 -7.91 5.65 4.97
CA ASP A 101 -7.87 5.17 6.34
C ASP A 101 -7.26 3.77 6.30
N PRO A 102 -6.04 3.56 6.85
CA PRO A 102 -5.42 2.25 6.85
C PRO A 102 -6.26 1.22 7.61
N THR A 103 -7.10 1.63 8.57
CA THR A 103 -7.95 0.74 9.40
C THR A 103 -9.31 0.42 8.78
N ALA A 104 -9.61 0.98 7.61
CA ALA A 104 -10.87 0.70 6.93
C ALA A 104 -11.02 -0.79 6.58
N THR A 105 -12.18 -1.34 6.93
CA THR A 105 -12.57 -2.73 6.63
C THR A 105 -13.82 -2.82 5.77
N ALA A 106 -14.33 -1.67 5.32
CA ALA A 106 -15.55 -1.59 4.53
C ALA A 106 -15.54 -0.41 3.55
N PHE A 107 -16.30 -0.55 2.46
CA PHE A 107 -16.56 0.50 1.47
C PHE A 107 -17.96 0.33 0.89
N GLU A 108 -18.62 1.44 0.57
CA GLU A 108 -19.94 1.43 -0.07
C GLU A 108 -19.89 2.09 -1.44
N ASP A 109 -20.45 1.41 -2.43
CA ASP A 109 -20.62 1.89 -3.80
C ASP A 109 -22.11 2.02 -4.14
N SER A 110 -22.60 3.25 -4.18
CA SER A 110 -23.96 3.60 -4.58
C SER A 110 -24.12 3.86 -6.07
N SER A 111 -23.04 3.77 -6.85
CA SER A 111 -23.02 4.07 -8.29
C SER A 111 -23.12 2.81 -9.18
N ALA A 112 -23.06 1.63 -8.57
CA ALA A 112 -23.05 0.35 -9.26
C ALA A 112 -24.36 0.08 -10.00
N ASN A 113 -24.25 -0.48 -11.21
CA ASN A 113 -25.39 -0.90 -11.99
C ASN A 113 -25.02 -2.07 -12.90
N GLY A 114 -25.97 -2.99 -13.11
CA GLY A 114 -25.75 -4.15 -13.96
C GLY A 114 -24.83 -5.18 -13.33
N GLU A 115 -24.19 -6.00 -14.17
CA GLU A 115 -23.23 -7.01 -13.72
C GLU A 115 -21.85 -6.38 -13.48
N VAL A 116 -21.33 -6.53 -12.27
CA VAL A 116 -20.10 -5.92 -11.79
C VAL A 116 -19.29 -6.91 -10.96
N HIS A 117 -17.98 -6.69 -10.89
CA HIS A 117 -17.09 -7.36 -9.96
C HIS A 117 -16.13 -6.35 -9.33
N TYR A 118 -15.59 -6.69 -8.16
CA TYR A 118 -14.76 -5.78 -7.38
C TYR A 118 -13.45 -6.42 -6.96
N ARG A 119 -12.45 -5.60 -6.67
CA ARG A 119 -11.25 -6.00 -5.94
C ARG A 119 -10.81 -4.88 -5.01
N VAL A 120 -10.08 -5.24 -3.96
CA VAL A 120 -9.52 -4.28 -3.02
C VAL A 120 -8.03 -4.51 -2.94
N GLY A 121 -7.25 -3.44 -2.99
CA GLY A 121 -5.80 -3.49 -2.85
C GLY A 121 -5.34 -2.63 -1.69
N SER A 122 -4.32 -3.06 -0.96
CA SER A 122 -3.67 -2.19 0.02
C SER A 122 -2.70 -1.24 -0.68
N ILE A 123 -2.63 0.00 -0.23
CA ILE A 123 -1.70 1.01 -0.73
C ILE A 123 -0.50 1.04 0.21
N GLN A 124 0.68 0.61 -0.26
CA GLN A 124 1.90 0.65 0.54
C GLN A 124 2.31 2.09 0.86
N GLN A 125 2.63 2.36 2.13
CA GLN A 125 2.91 3.71 2.60
C GLN A 125 4.21 4.29 2.04
N SER A 126 5.22 3.45 1.80
CA SER A 126 6.55 3.92 1.40
C SER A 126 6.63 4.42 -0.03
N ASP A 127 5.87 3.83 -0.95
CA ASP A 127 6.01 4.05 -2.40
C ASP A 127 4.67 4.09 -3.17
N GLY A 128 3.55 3.86 -2.49
CA GLY A 128 2.23 3.79 -3.12
C GLY A 128 1.95 2.50 -3.90
N SER A 129 2.82 1.48 -3.79
CA SER A 129 2.62 0.18 -4.45
C SER A 129 1.31 -0.47 -4.02
N LEU A 130 0.65 -1.16 -4.96
CA LEU A 130 -0.67 -1.79 -4.74
C LEU A 130 -0.56 -3.30 -4.65
N PHE A 131 -1.17 -3.87 -3.60
CA PHE A 131 -1.25 -5.32 -3.39
C PHE A 131 -2.71 -5.74 -3.47
N TRP A 132 -3.10 -6.26 -4.64
CA TRP A 132 -4.50 -6.55 -4.96
C TRP A 132 -4.97 -7.89 -4.41
N SER A 133 -6.21 -7.90 -3.90
CA SER A 133 -7.00 -9.11 -3.82
C SER A 133 -7.26 -9.70 -5.22
N GLY A 134 -7.74 -10.93 -5.26
CA GLY A 134 -8.46 -11.41 -6.45
C GLY A 134 -9.69 -10.56 -6.74
N TRP A 135 -10.18 -10.64 -7.98
CA TRP A 135 -11.53 -10.17 -8.29
C TRP A 135 -12.56 -11.02 -7.51
N SER A 136 -13.61 -10.37 -7.05
CA SER A 136 -14.77 -11.02 -6.46
C SER A 136 -15.52 -11.85 -7.50
N ASP A 137 -16.48 -12.65 -7.03
CA ASP A 137 -17.53 -13.17 -7.91
C ASP A 137 -18.32 -12.03 -8.57
N ASN A 138 -18.89 -12.32 -9.74
CA ASN A 138 -19.78 -11.39 -10.43
C ASN A 138 -21.06 -11.23 -9.61
N ILE A 139 -21.50 -9.99 -9.43
CA ILE A 139 -22.79 -9.67 -8.84
C ILE A 139 -23.62 -8.83 -9.79
N THR A 140 -24.95 -8.96 -9.71
CA THR A 140 -25.87 -8.14 -10.49
C THR A 140 -26.58 -7.15 -9.59
N VAL A 141 -26.31 -5.86 -9.80
CA VAL A 141 -26.96 -4.76 -9.08
C VAL A 141 -28.19 -4.30 -9.87
N ALA A 142 -29.35 -4.31 -9.24
CA ALA A 142 -30.56 -3.77 -9.84
C ALA A 142 -30.34 -2.28 -10.16
N GLY A 143 -30.27 -1.95 -11.45
CA GLY A 143 -30.17 -0.57 -11.89
C GLY A 143 -31.45 0.19 -11.59
N SER A 144 -31.34 1.50 -11.37
CA SER A 144 -32.49 2.41 -11.52
C SER A 144 -32.99 2.26 -12.96
N GLY A 145 -34.21 1.76 -13.13
CA GLY A 145 -34.66 1.05 -14.33
C GLY A 145 -34.38 1.72 -15.68
N GLY A 146 -33.53 1.09 -16.50
CA GLY A 146 -33.56 1.23 -17.95
C GLY A 146 -34.48 0.16 -18.52
N GLY A 147 -35.75 0.51 -18.75
CA GLY A 147 -36.75 -0.42 -19.27
C GLY A 147 -36.27 -1.18 -20.50
N LYS A 148 -36.47 -2.50 -20.51
CA LYS A 148 -36.34 -3.32 -21.72
C LYS A 148 -37.40 -2.85 -22.73
N GLY A 149 -37.01 -1.93 -23.61
CA GLY A 149 -37.80 -1.53 -24.78
C GLY A 149 -37.90 -2.68 -25.77
N GLY A 150 -38.81 -3.62 -25.52
CA GLY A 150 -39.26 -4.59 -26.50
C GLY A 150 -40.08 -3.90 -27.58
N GLY A 151 -39.43 -3.51 -28.67
CA GLY A 151 -40.09 -3.06 -29.90
C GLY A 151 -40.03 -4.15 -30.95
N LYS A 152 -41.13 -4.91 -31.09
CA LYS A 152 -41.34 -5.92 -32.14
C LYS A 152 -41.18 -5.35 -33.54
N GLY A 153 -40.78 -6.23 -34.46
CA GLY A 153 -40.50 -5.92 -35.85
C GLY A 153 -41.70 -5.36 -36.64
N GLY A 154 -41.35 -4.65 -37.70
CA GLY A 154 -42.26 -4.14 -38.71
C GLY A 154 -41.54 -4.06 -40.05
N GLY A 155 -41.24 -5.22 -40.64
CA GLY A 155 -40.84 -5.30 -42.04
C GLY A 155 -42.00 -4.84 -42.91
N LYS A 156 -41.82 -3.73 -43.64
CA LYS A 156 -42.79 -3.24 -44.62
C LYS A 156 -42.86 -4.21 -45.81
N PRO A 157 -44.04 -4.62 -46.27
CA PRO A 157 -44.17 -5.30 -47.56
C PRO A 157 -44.08 -4.25 -48.69
N ASN A 158 -43.15 -4.43 -49.62
CA ASN A 158 -43.19 -3.73 -50.90
C ASN A 158 -44.35 -4.31 -51.74
N LYS A 159 -45.21 -3.43 -52.23
CA LYS A 159 -46.02 -3.68 -53.42
C LYS A 159 -45.25 -3.18 -54.65
#